data_AF-D0NI40-F1
#
_entry.id   AF-D0NI40-F1
#
_cell.length_a   1.000
_cell.length_b   1.000
_cell.length_c   1.000
_cell.angle_alpha   90.00
_cell.angle_beta   90.00
_cell.angle_gamma   90.00
#
_symmetry.space_group_name_H-M   'P 1'
#
loop_
_entity.id
_entity.type
_entity.pdbx_description
1 polymer ?
#
loop_
_entity_poly.entity_id
_entity_poly.type
_entity_poly.pdbx_seq_one_letter_code
_entity_poly.pdbx_strand_id
1 'polypeptide(L)'
;MDRLTNTVGGLQQKLQLLEILVADRWLTSVQAQELVAAFPNAVRARARAACLVFSRIVDLENFIHIFDGLSLEDQEECVKRLGWLNLLDPLQPDRQYPPLNLSIYDERELVQILAQLAMSVLPPPGWGRADAVGPESVKHHGAVCFHAERLASRDRVLCGSRLFL
;
A
#
# COMPACT_ATOMS: atom_id res chain seq x y z
N MET A 1 12.34 -2.49 -36.76
CA MET A 1 11.81 -3.08 -35.50
C MET A 1 12.91 -3.45 -34.51
N ASP A 2 14.18 -3.49 -34.92
CA ASP A 2 15.30 -4.04 -34.12
C ASP A 2 15.83 -3.14 -32.99
N ARG A 3 15.60 -1.83 -33.05
CA ARG A 3 16.00 -0.91 -31.96
C ARG A 3 15.10 -1.05 -30.72
N LEU A 4 13.80 -1.24 -30.92
CA LEU A 4 12.84 -1.40 -29.83
C LEU A 4 13.01 -2.74 -29.11
N THR A 5 13.23 -3.83 -29.86
CA THR A 5 13.51 -5.17 -29.29
C THR A 5 14.79 -5.17 -28.46
N ASN A 6 15.86 -4.50 -28.92
CA ASN A 6 17.09 -4.34 -28.15
C ASN A 6 16.88 -3.53 -26.85
N THR A 7 16.03 -2.50 -26.86
CA THR A 7 15.73 -1.73 -25.64
C THR A 7 14.87 -2.50 -24.63
N VAL A 8 13.91 -3.30 -25.11
CA VAL A 8 13.08 -4.14 -24.24
C VAL A 8 13.90 -5.27 -23.63
N GLY A 9 14.76 -5.92 -24.41
CA GLY A 9 15.69 -6.94 -23.91
C GLY A 9 16.64 -6.39 -22.84
N GLY A 10 17.18 -5.18 -23.06
CA GLY A 10 18.01 -4.50 -22.06
C GLY A 10 17.26 -4.16 -20.77
N LEU A 11 15.97 -3.79 -20.86
CA LEU A 11 15.13 -3.54 -19.68
C LEU A 11 14.83 -4.83 -18.91
N GLN A 12 14.56 -5.93 -19.61
CA GLN A 12 14.35 -7.23 -18.98
C GLN A 12 15.60 -7.70 -18.21
N GLN A 13 16.79 -7.54 -18.81
CA GLN A 13 18.05 -7.83 -18.12
C GLN A 13 18.23 -6.96 -16.86
N LYS A 14 17.90 -5.66 -16.92
CA LYS A 14 17.97 -4.78 -15.74
C LYS A 14 17.01 -5.22 -14.63
N LEU A 15 15.81 -5.68 -14.96
CA LEU A 15 14.86 -6.20 -13.98
C LEU A 15 15.35 -7.51 -13.35
N GLN A 16 15.94 -8.41 -14.13
CA GLN A 16 16.57 -9.64 -13.60
C GLN A 16 17.75 -9.33 -12.68
N LEU A 17 18.59 -8.36 -13.07
CA LEU A 17 19.69 -7.92 -12.22
C LEU A 17 19.16 -7.30 -10.91
N LEU A 18 18.10 -6.50 -10.99
CA LEU A 18 17.45 -5.96 -9.80
C LEU A 18 16.99 -7.11 -8.87
N GLU A 19 16.27 -8.09 -9.40
CA GLU A 19 15.79 -9.26 -8.65
C GLU A 19 16.92 -9.99 -7.91
N ILE A 20 18.05 -10.23 -8.59
CA ILE A 20 19.23 -10.85 -7.98
C ILE A 20 19.84 -9.94 -6.90
N LEU A 21 19.98 -8.64 -7.17
CA LEU A 21 20.64 -7.70 -6.26
C LEU A 21 19.84 -7.46 -4.98
N VAL A 22 18.51 -7.48 -5.05
CA VAL A 22 17.64 -7.25 -3.89
C VAL A 22 17.36 -8.53 -3.09
N ALA A 23 17.68 -9.71 -3.64
CA ALA A 23 17.40 -10.99 -2.98
C ALA A 23 18.02 -11.11 -1.57
N ASP A 24 19.23 -10.54 -1.38
CA ASP A 24 19.97 -10.59 -0.11
C ASP A 24 20.08 -9.22 0.58
N ARG A 25 19.22 -8.27 0.22
CA ARG A 25 19.29 -6.89 0.75
C ARG A 25 17.94 -6.43 1.27
N TRP A 26 17.99 -5.69 2.37
CA TRP A 26 16.86 -4.97 2.92
C TRP A 26 16.98 -3.49 2.54
N LEU A 27 15.89 -2.90 2.10
CA LEU A 27 15.83 -1.54 1.58
C LEU A 27 14.85 -0.71 2.40
N THR A 28 15.14 0.57 2.59
CA THR A 28 14.12 1.53 3.01
C THR A 28 13.20 1.87 1.84
N SER A 29 11.97 2.27 2.13
CA SER A 29 11.00 2.73 1.12
C SER A 29 11.57 3.86 0.25
N VAL A 30 12.35 4.77 0.82
CA VAL A 30 13.05 5.85 0.10
C VAL A 30 14.06 5.29 -0.91
N GLN A 31 14.91 4.35 -0.50
CA GLN A 31 15.87 3.69 -1.40
C GLN A 31 15.16 2.88 -2.49
N ALA A 32 14.07 2.20 -2.14
CA ALA A 32 13.24 1.48 -3.09
C ALA A 32 12.58 2.43 -4.11
N GLN A 33 12.13 3.60 -3.67
CA GLN A 33 11.56 4.64 -4.53
C GLN A 33 12.58 5.13 -5.57
N GLU A 34 13.81 5.41 -5.14
CA GLU A 34 14.91 5.81 -6.04
C GLU A 34 15.21 4.73 -7.10
N LEU A 35 15.26 3.47 -6.67
CA LEU A 35 15.45 2.33 -7.58
C LEU A 35 14.32 2.21 -8.60
N VAL A 36 13.06 2.31 -8.17
CA VAL A 36 11.89 2.25 -9.04
C VAL A 36 11.88 3.44 -10.02
N ALA A 37 12.20 4.64 -9.55
CA ALA A 37 12.24 5.84 -10.36
C ALA A 37 13.29 5.78 -11.49
N ALA A 38 14.37 5.02 -11.29
CA ALA A 38 15.43 4.81 -12.29
C ALA A 38 14.96 4.00 -13.51
N PHE A 39 13.86 3.25 -13.41
CA PHE A 39 13.26 2.56 -14.56
C PHE A 39 12.40 3.51 -15.39
N PRO A 40 12.35 3.36 -16.72
CA PRO A 40 11.45 4.15 -17.55
C PRO A 40 9.99 3.76 -17.30
N ASN A 41 9.09 4.72 -17.45
CA ASN A 41 7.64 4.47 -17.48
C ASN A 41 7.23 3.87 -18.84
N ALA A 42 7.74 2.68 -19.13
CA ALA A 42 7.50 1.94 -20.37
C ALA A 42 7.44 0.44 -20.06
N VAL A 43 6.56 -0.28 -20.78
CA VAL A 43 6.44 -1.75 -20.68
C VAL A 43 6.22 -2.22 -19.22
N ARG A 44 5.56 -1.38 -18.41
CA ARG A 44 5.29 -1.62 -16.98
C ARG A 44 6.55 -1.93 -16.16
N ALA A 45 7.71 -1.39 -16.56
CA ALA A 45 8.98 -1.68 -15.91
C ALA A 45 9.02 -1.18 -14.46
N ARG A 46 8.43 0.00 -14.19
CA ARG A 46 8.32 0.55 -12.84
C ARG A 46 7.43 -0.30 -11.94
N ALA A 47 6.27 -0.74 -12.43
CA ALA A 47 5.41 -1.65 -11.68
C ALA A 47 6.14 -2.96 -11.32
N ARG A 48 6.86 -3.56 -12.27
CA ARG A 48 7.65 -4.77 -12.02
C ARG A 48 8.76 -4.53 -11.00
N ALA A 49 9.51 -3.44 -11.13
CA ALA A 49 10.53 -3.06 -10.16
C ALA A 49 9.92 -2.87 -8.76
N ALA A 50 8.79 -2.16 -8.66
CA ALA A 50 8.07 -1.95 -7.40
C ALA A 50 7.62 -3.27 -6.76
N CYS A 51 7.10 -4.21 -7.54
CA CYS A 51 6.73 -5.54 -7.05
C CYS A 51 7.95 -6.36 -6.57
N LEU A 52 9.09 -6.25 -7.26
CA LEU A 52 10.32 -6.97 -6.87
C LEU A 52 10.90 -6.44 -5.56
N VAL A 53 10.87 -5.12 -5.34
CA VAL A 53 11.41 -4.52 -4.11
C VAL A 53 10.44 -4.60 -2.93
N PHE A 54 9.13 -4.80 -3.18
CA PHE A 54 8.09 -4.84 -2.14
C PHE A 54 8.46 -5.78 -0.98
N SER A 55 8.88 -7.01 -1.27
CA SER A 55 9.23 -8.02 -0.26
C SER A 55 10.52 -7.72 0.52
N ARG A 56 11.28 -6.70 0.10
CA ARG A 56 12.58 -6.33 0.65
C ARG A 56 12.54 -5.01 1.41
N ILE A 57 11.38 -4.37 1.50
CA ILE A 57 11.22 -3.09 2.19
C ILE A 57 11.06 -3.32 3.69
N VAL A 58 11.87 -2.62 4.48
CA VAL A 58 11.85 -2.72 5.95
C VAL A 58 10.67 -1.98 6.58
N ASP A 59 10.30 -0.85 5.99
CA ASP A 59 9.24 0.07 6.39
C ASP A 59 8.08 0.01 5.39
N LEU A 60 7.45 -1.17 5.32
CA LEU A 60 6.42 -1.50 4.34
C LEU A 60 5.21 -0.56 4.40
N GLU A 61 4.92 0.01 5.58
CA GLU A 61 3.88 1.03 5.76
C GLU A 61 4.06 2.24 4.83
N ASN A 62 5.29 2.55 4.43
CA ASN A 62 5.62 3.66 3.55
C ASN A 62 5.63 3.26 2.07
N PHE A 63 5.47 1.97 1.73
CA PHE A 63 5.43 1.50 0.34
C PHE A 63 4.39 2.23 -0.49
N ILE A 64 3.31 2.65 0.16
CA ILE A 64 2.20 3.32 -0.48
C ILE A 64 2.60 4.63 -1.16
N HIS A 65 3.64 5.31 -0.68
CA HIS A 65 4.21 6.49 -1.34
C HIS A 65 4.91 6.16 -2.67
N ILE A 66 5.50 4.95 -2.77
CA ILE A 66 6.06 4.45 -4.03
C ILE A 66 4.92 4.18 -5.01
N PHE A 67 3.85 3.52 -4.54
CA PHE A 67 2.67 3.23 -5.34
C PHE A 67 1.99 4.49 -5.89
N ASP A 68 1.81 5.52 -5.06
CA ASP A 68 1.21 6.79 -5.46
C ASP A 68 2.05 7.54 -6.52
N GLY A 69 3.37 7.28 -6.57
CA GLY A 69 4.27 7.84 -7.58
C GLY A 69 4.25 7.11 -8.94
N LEU A 70 3.56 5.98 -9.05
CA LEU A 70 3.42 5.21 -10.29
C LEU A 70 2.35 5.80 -11.23
N SER A 71 2.44 5.45 -12.52
CA SER A 71 1.37 5.76 -13.47
C SER A 71 0.13 4.89 -13.19
N LEU A 72 -1.06 5.30 -13.64
CA LEU A 72 -2.28 4.49 -13.45
C LEU A 72 -2.15 3.07 -14.01
N GLU A 73 -1.50 2.92 -15.18
CA GLU A 73 -1.25 1.60 -15.77
C GLU A 73 -0.31 0.74 -14.91
N ASP A 74 0.70 1.36 -14.30
CA ASP A 74 1.63 0.68 -13.40
C ASP A 74 0.96 0.34 -12.06
N GLN A 75 0.11 1.22 -11.54
CA GLN A 75 -0.66 1.00 -10.32
C GLN A 75 -1.59 -0.19 -10.46
N GLU A 76 -2.37 -0.26 -11.56
CA GLU A 76 -3.21 -1.41 -11.85
C GLU A 76 -2.41 -2.72 -11.90
N GLU A 77 -1.22 -2.66 -12.49
CA GLU A 77 -0.35 -3.81 -12.62
C GLU A 77 0.24 -4.25 -11.26
N CYS A 78 0.60 -3.29 -10.40
CA CYS A 78 1.02 -3.55 -9.04
C CYS A 78 -0.10 -4.19 -8.21
N VAL A 79 -1.32 -3.64 -8.28
CA VAL A 79 -2.50 -4.20 -7.61
C VAL A 79 -2.77 -5.63 -8.08
N LYS A 80 -2.70 -5.90 -9.39
CA LYS A 80 -2.89 -7.26 -9.94
C LYS A 80 -1.88 -8.27 -9.41
N ARG A 81 -0.66 -7.84 -9.05
CA ARG A 81 0.42 -8.72 -8.57
C ARG A 81 0.47 -8.84 -7.06
N LEU A 82 0.31 -7.72 -6.35
CA LEU A 82 0.47 -7.64 -4.91
C LEU A 82 -0.86 -7.82 -4.18
N GLY A 83 -1.98 -7.41 -4.77
CA GLY A 83 -3.28 -7.34 -4.10
C GLY A 83 -3.43 -6.08 -3.25
N TRP A 84 -4.66 -5.65 -3.05
CA TRP A 84 -4.98 -4.47 -2.24
C TRP A 84 -4.64 -4.66 -0.77
N LEU A 85 -4.81 -5.86 -0.22
CA LEU A 85 -4.51 -6.09 1.19
C LEU A 85 -3.03 -5.88 1.51
N ASN A 86 -2.13 -6.15 0.57
CA ASN A 86 -0.70 -5.89 0.74
C ASN A 86 -0.31 -4.42 0.53
N LEU A 87 -1.14 -3.65 -0.18
CA LEU A 87 -0.91 -2.23 -0.46
C LEU A 87 -1.59 -1.31 0.55
N LEU A 88 -2.64 -1.78 1.22
CA LEU A 88 -3.41 -1.01 2.18
C LEU A 88 -2.56 -0.66 3.40
N ASP A 89 -2.42 0.63 3.67
CA ASP A 89 -2.06 1.12 5.00
C ASP A 89 -3.33 1.54 5.76
N PRO A 90 -3.75 0.80 6.81
CA PRO A 90 -4.91 1.18 7.62
C PRO A 90 -4.77 2.52 8.33
N LEU A 91 -3.54 3.06 8.48
CA LEU A 91 -3.33 4.41 9.01
C LEU A 91 -3.66 5.50 7.99
N GLN A 92 -3.57 5.19 6.70
CA GLN A 92 -3.86 6.08 5.57
C GLN A 92 -4.85 5.42 4.57
N PRO A 93 -6.10 5.13 5.00
CA PRO A 93 -7.06 4.41 4.19
C PRO A 93 -7.71 5.28 3.10
N ASP A 94 -7.61 6.61 3.24
CA ASP A 94 -8.28 7.61 2.40
C ASP A 94 -7.63 7.68 1.01
N ARG A 95 -8.19 6.92 0.06
CA ARG A 95 -7.65 6.79 -1.31
C ARG A 95 -8.76 6.68 -2.34
N GLN A 96 -8.43 6.99 -3.58
CA GLN A 96 -9.30 6.71 -4.72
C GLN A 96 -9.10 5.26 -5.15
N TYR A 97 -9.95 4.37 -4.65
CA TYR A 97 -10.00 2.99 -5.13
C TYR A 97 -10.73 2.92 -6.47
N PRO A 98 -10.26 2.15 -7.45
CA PRO A 98 -11.03 1.84 -8.65
C PRO A 98 -12.29 1.05 -8.28
N PRO A 99 -13.26 0.89 -9.19
CA PRO A 99 -14.42 0.05 -8.94
C PRO A 99 -14.02 -1.37 -8.49
N LEU A 100 -14.32 -1.69 -7.23
CA LEU A 100 -13.95 -2.96 -6.63
C LEU A 100 -14.97 -4.05 -6.98
N ASN A 101 -14.46 -5.20 -7.40
CA ASN A 101 -15.19 -6.43 -7.66
C ASN A 101 -15.28 -7.29 -6.39
N LEU A 102 -16.41 -7.21 -5.70
CA LEU A 102 -16.68 -7.97 -4.47
C LEU A 102 -16.69 -9.50 -4.63
N SER A 103 -16.66 -10.02 -5.86
CA SER A 103 -16.46 -11.46 -6.09
C SER A 103 -15.04 -11.91 -5.73
N ILE A 104 -14.06 -11.00 -5.86
CA ILE A 104 -12.66 -11.25 -5.52
C ILE A 104 -12.50 -11.12 -4.00
N TYR A 105 -11.88 -12.12 -3.37
CA TYR A 105 -11.71 -12.16 -1.91
C TYR A 105 -10.95 -10.94 -1.38
N ASP A 106 -9.79 -10.65 -1.98
CA ASP A 106 -8.91 -9.54 -1.58
C ASP A 106 -9.65 -8.17 -1.60
N GLU A 107 -10.37 -7.89 -2.69
CA GLU A 107 -11.16 -6.65 -2.83
C GLU A 107 -12.36 -6.60 -1.88
N ARG A 108 -13.01 -7.74 -1.63
CA ARG A 108 -14.11 -7.82 -0.66
C ARG A 108 -13.63 -7.61 0.77
N GLU A 109 -12.47 -8.14 1.13
CA GLU A 109 -11.86 -7.91 2.46
C GLU A 109 -11.40 -6.46 2.63
N LEU A 110 -10.83 -5.85 1.59
CA LEU A 110 -10.52 -4.42 1.58
C LEU A 110 -11.75 -3.59 1.93
N VAL A 111 -12.89 -3.85 1.28
CA VAL A 111 -14.14 -3.13 1.57
C VAL A 111 -14.61 -3.33 3.00
N GLN A 112 -14.48 -4.54 3.54
CA GLN A 112 -14.83 -4.81 4.95
C GLN A 112 -13.92 -4.03 5.92
N ILE A 113 -12.61 -3.99 5.67
CA ILE A 113 -11.66 -3.24 6.48
C ILE A 113 -11.99 -1.75 6.40
N LEU A 114 -12.21 -1.19 5.20
CA LEU A 114 -12.59 0.20 5.01
C LEU A 114 -13.90 0.56 5.73
N ALA A 115 -14.91 -0.32 5.66
CA ALA A 115 -16.17 -0.13 6.37
C ALA A 115 -15.99 -0.17 7.90
N GLN A 116 -15.17 -1.09 8.41
CA GLN A 116 -14.83 -1.16 9.84
C GLN A 116 -14.12 0.12 10.30
N LEU A 117 -13.11 0.57 9.55
CA LEU A 117 -12.40 1.83 9.81
C LEU A 117 -13.35 3.05 9.76
N ALA A 118 -14.31 3.07 8.85
CA ALA A 118 -15.30 4.15 8.77
C ALA A 118 -16.27 4.16 9.98
N MET A 119 -16.69 2.98 10.46
CA MET A 119 -17.53 2.87 11.67
C MET A 119 -16.77 3.24 12.94
N SER A 120 -15.49 2.89 13.00
CA SER A 120 -14.54 3.29 14.04
C SER A 120 -14.38 4.82 14.16
N VAL A 121 -14.50 5.51 13.02
CA VAL A 121 -14.41 6.98 12.94
C VAL A 121 -15.71 7.68 13.36
N LEU A 122 -16.85 6.98 13.33
CA LEU A 122 -18.13 7.56 13.71
C LEU A 122 -18.18 7.79 15.22
N PRO A 123 -18.50 9.01 15.65
CA PRO A 123 -18.59 9.27 17.07
C PRO A 123 -19.80 8.51 17.66
N PRO A 124 -19.70 7.99 18.90
CA PRO A 124 -20.77 7.21 19.51
C PRO A 124 -22.08 8.02 19.65
N PRO A 125 -23.24 7.35 19.77
CA PRO A 125 -24.51 8.05 19.98
C PRO A 125 -24.45 8.97 21.21
N GLY A 126 -24.62 10.28 21.02
CA GLY A 126 -24.55 11.28 22.11
C GLY A 126 -23.26 12.09 22.20
N TRP A 127 -22.30 11.84 21.30
CA TRP A 127 -21.01 12.54 21.24
C TRP A 127 -21.13 13.97 20.69
N GLY A 128 -20.19 14.85 21.10
CA GLY A 128 -20.14 16.23 20.63
C GLY A 128 -21.18 17.17 21.24
N ARG A 129 -21.86 16.75 22.33
CA ARG A 129 -22.73 17.65 23.08
C ARG A 129 -21.94 18.75 23.78
N ALA A 130 -22.54 19.93 23.87
CA ALA A 130 -21.89 21.13 24.43
C ALA A 130 -21.51 20.98 25.92
N ASP A 131 -22.10 20.02 26.62
CA ASP A 131 -21.91 19.69 28.03
C ASP A 131 -20.93 18.53 28.29
N ALA A 132 -20.36 17.92 27.25
CA ALA A 132 -19.50 16.75 27.39
C ALA A 132 -18.11 17.09 28.00
N VAL A 133 -17.80 16.47 29.14
CA VAL A 133 -16.50 16.57 29.86
C VAL A 133 -15.83 15.19 29.96
N GLY A 134 -14.49 15.16 29.91
CA GLY A 134 -13.72 13.92 30.03
C GLY A 134 -13.55 13.18 28.69
N PRO A 135 -13.53 11.83 28.67
CA PRO A 135 -13.30 11.04 27.44
C PRO A 135 -14.34 11.35 26.35
N GLU A 136 -15.59 11.62 26.73
CA GLU A 136 -16.71 12.04 25.88
C GLU A 136 -16.51 13.42 25.20
N SER A 137 -15.49 14.18 25.60
CA SER A 137 -15.24 15.53 25.08
C SER A 137 -14.48 15.49 23.74
N VAL A 138 -14.91 16.37 22.82
CA VAL A 138 -14.38 16.52 21.44
C VAL A 138 -12.84 16.59 21.39
N LYS A 139 -12.21 17.11 22.45
CA LYS A 139 -10.76 17.33 22.52
C LYS A 139 -9.93 16.06 22.78
N HIS A 140 -10.52 15.00 23.35
CA HIS A 140 -9.77 13.82 23.82
C HIS A 140 -10.01 12.54 23.03
N HIS A 141 -11.25 12.27 22.57
CA HIS A 141 -11.54 11.03 21.83
C HIS A 141 -11.14 11.07 20.35
N GLY A 142 -11.18 12.25 19.70
CA GLY A 142 -10.98 12.46 18.27
C GLY A 142 -9.63 11.99 17.67
N ALA A 143 -8.60 11.81 18.50
CA ALA A 143 -7.25 11.45 18.03
C ALA A 143 -6.75 10.11 18.60
N VAL A 144 -7.14 9.76 19.83
CA VAL A 144 -6.54 8.65 20.58
C VAL A 144 -7.14 7.30 20.20
N CYS A 145 -8.47 7.17 20.10
CA CYS A 145 -9.12 5.92 19.70
C CYS A 145 -8.84 5.58 18.23
N PHE A 146 -8.83 6.61 17.39
CA PHE A 146 -8.54 6.53 15.95
C PHE A 146 -7.17 5.91 15.68
N HIS A 147 -6.15 6.37 16.39
CA HIS A 147 -4.80 5.86 16.21
C HIS A 147 -4.68 4.41 16.70
N ALA A 148 -5.33 4.06 17.82
CA ALA A 148 -5.30 2.72 18.39
C ALA A 148 -5.97 1.67 17.49
N GLU A 149 -7.16 1.94 16.94
CA GLU A 149 -7.87 1.02 16.04
C GLU A 149 -7.20 0.88 14.68
N ARG A 150 -6.63 1.97 14.15
CA ARG A 150 -5.82 1.91 12.93
C ARG A 150 -4.52 1.12 13.15
N LEU A 151 -3.87 1.25 14.30
CA LEU A 151 -2.71 0.44 14.68
C LEU A 151 -3.06 -1.05 14.81
N ALA A 152 -4.18 -1.38 15.46
CA ALA A 152 -4.64 -2.76 15.59
C ALA A 152 -4.98 -3.40 14.22
N SER A 153 -5.65 -2.64 13.36
CA SER A 153 -5.93 -3.04 11.97
C SER A 153 -4.64 -3.22 11.17
N ARG A 154 -3.66 -2.33 11.37
CA ARG A 154 -2.34 -2.40 10.73
C ARG A 154 -1.60 -3.66 11.13
N ASP A 155 -1.57 -4.02 12.41
CA ASP A 155 -0.91 -5.25 12.85
C ASP A 155 -1.56 -6.49 12.23
N ARG A 156 -2.89 -6.50 12.07
CA ARG A 156 -3.61 -7.61 11.41
C ARG A 156 -3.25 -7.75 9.93
N VAL A 157 -3.15 -6.62 9.21
CA VAL A 157 -2.80 -6.60 7.79
C VAL A 157 -1.32 -6.96 7.59
N LEU A 158 -0.41 -6.29 8.32
CA LEU A 158 1.04 -6.46 8.15
C LEU A 158 1.57 -7.80 8.70
N CYS A 159 0.98 -8.35 9.78
CA CYS A 159 1.40 -9.65 10.32
C CYS A 159 0.87 -10.82 9.49
N GLY A 160 -0.25 -10.67 8.77
CA GLY A 160 -0.73 -11.67 7.81
C GLY A 160 0.16 -11.78 6.57
N SER A 161 0.68 -10.65 6.09
CA SER A 161 1.51 -10.58 4.87
C SER A 161 2.95 -11.05 5.06
N ARG A 162 3.51 -10.96 6.29
CA ARG A 162 4.86 -11.47 6.61
C ARG A 162 4.97 -12.99 6.66
N LEU A 163 3.85 -13.73 6.67
CA LEU A 163 3.85 -15.18 6.72
C LEU A 163 4.01 -15.85 5.33
N PHE A 164 3.95 -15.08 4.24
CA PHE A 164 3.95 -15.60 2.87
C PHE A 164 5.10 -15.09 1.98
N LEU A 165 6.11 -14.44 2.56
CA LEU A 165 7.35 -14.04 1.87
C LEU A 165 8.58 -14.58 2.59
#